data_AF-A0A0V0QJC1-F1
#
_entry.id   AF-A0A0V0QJC1-F1
#
_cell.length_a   1.000
_cell.length_b   1.000
_cell.length_c   1.000
_cell.angle_alpha   90.00
_cell.angle_beta   90.00
_cell.angle_gamma   90.00
#
_symmetry.space_group_name_H-M   'P 1'
#
loop_
_entity.id
_entity.type
_entity.pdbx_description
1 polymer ?
#
loop_
_entity_poly.entity_id
_entity_poly.type
_entity_poly.pdbx_seq_one_letter_code
_entity_poly.pdbx_strand_id
1 'polypeptide(L)'
;MLSAQAHQLTEKKEIDALNIDPKPHSYVYSFSADADLSSENLYHWFKKVREGEGEEYFKSQEAPFYRKYSKKLTGKTFQREVLMNDKDQAVFFYSKNCFACRQYGGVYEELGLEFLKQDRNIEFNRMNSDFNTLSCATNFPYTPVFQFYKKGAKEAPFVYRSDKFTPQLLKDFIEVSAEFKILPEEVFEKIYQNYQKIDLVEA
;
A
#
# COMPACT_ATOMS: atom_id res chain seq x y z
N MET A 1 -19.61 -65.42 49.69
CA MET A 1 -19.26 -64.00 49.80
C MET A 1 -18.04 -63.73 48.94
N LEU A 2 -18.13 -62.70 48.09
CA LEU A 2 -17.04 -61.93 47.47
C LEU A 2 -16.00 -62.64 46.56
N SER A 3 -16.30 -62.65 45.27
CA SER A 3 -15.36 -62.59 44.12
C SER A 3 -16.23 -62.32 42.88
N ALA A 4 -15.90 -61.60 41.81
CA ALA A 4 -14.72 -60.90 41.35
C ALA A 4 -15.19 -59.87 40.30
N GLN A 5 -14.33 -58.94 39.93
CA GLN A 5 -14.49 -58.04 38.78
C GLN A 5 -14.75 -58.83 37.49
N ALA A 6 -15.52 -58.27 36.55
CA ALA A 6 -15.06 -57.99 35.18
C ALA A 6 -16.20 -57.48 34.27
N HIS A 7 -15.90 -56.37 33.59
CA HIS A 7 -16.21 -56.10 32.19
C HIS A 7 -17.64 -56.30 31.67
N GLN A 8 -18.28 -55.17 31.33
CA GLN A 8 -18.96 -55.11 30.05
C GLN A 8 -18.52 -53.84 29.29
N LEU A 9 -17.85 -54.12 28.18
CA LEU A 9 -17.29 -53.19 27.22
C LEU A 9 -18.39 -52.44 26.46
N THR A 10 -18.06 -51.18 26.16
CA THR A 10 -18.39 -50.44 24.93
C THR A 10 -19.86 -50.31 24.53
N GLU A 11 -20.45 -49.16 24.85
CA GLU A 11 -21.02 -48.35 23.78
C GLU A 11 -20.00 -47.28 23.40
N LYS A 12 -19.27 -47.55 22.31
CA LYS A 12 -18.64 -46.46 21.55
C LYS A 12 -19.77 -45.59 21.03
N LYS A 13 -20.11 -44.53 21.74
CA LYS A 13 -20.65 -43.35 21.07
C LYS A 13 -19.53 -42.86 20.18
N GLU A 14 -19.63 -43.13 18.88
CA GLU A 14 -18.89 -42.37 17.89
C GLU A 14 -19.13 -40.90 18.23
N ILE A 15 -18.08 -40.26 18.75
CA ILE A 15 -18.01 -38.82 18.83
C ILE A 15 -17.86 -38.40 17.38
N ASP A 16 -19.00 -38.16 16.75
CA ASP A 16 -19.09 -37.62 15.42
C ASP A 16 -18.22 -36.36 15.41
N ALA A 17 -17.13 -36.39 14.64
CA ALA A 17 -16.15 -35.31 14.54
C ALA A 17 -16.76 -34.02 13.92
N LEU A 18 -18.07 -34.02 13.67
CA LEU A 18 -18.88 -32.92 13.17
C LEU A 18 -19.52 -32.04 14.26
N ASN A 19 -19.46 -32.41 15.54
CA ASN A 19 -19.87 -31.52 16.65
C ASN A 19 -18.68 -30.76 17.27
N ILE A 20 -17.77 -30.32 16.42
CA ILE A 20 -16.88 -29.20 16.77
C ILE A 20 -17.75 -27.94 16.63
N ASP A 21 -18.03 -27.29 17.76
CA ASP A 21 -18.66 -25.96 17.78
C ASP A 21 -17.98 -25.08 16.72
N PRO A 22 -18.70 -24.59 15.69
CA PRO A 22 -18.07 -23.93 14.54
C PRO A 22 -17.55 -22.53 14.86
N LYS A 23 -17.59 -22.10 16.13
CA LYS A 23 -17.19 -20.77 16.54
C LYS A 23 -15.67 -20.68 16.72
N PRO A 24 -14.97 -19.86 15.93
CA PRO A 24 -13.54 -19.68 16.09
C PRO A 24 -13.23 -18.92 17.39
N HIS A 25 -12.27 -19.46 18.15
CA HIS A 25 -11.26 -18.78 18.99
C HIS A 25 -11.70 -17.71 20.01
N SER A 26 -11.50 -18.01 21.31
CA SER A 26 -11.27 -17.07 22.43
C SER A 26 -11.82 -15.64 22.26
N TYR A 27 -13.02 -15.40 22.79
CA TYR A 27 -13.56 -14.05 22.89
C TYR A 27 -12.73 -13.19 23.84
N VAL A 28 -12.21 -12.08 23.33
CA VAL A 28 -11.56 -11.05 24.14
C VAL A 28 -12.52 -9.88 24.19
N TYR A 29 -12.92 -9.48 25.40
CA TYR A 29 -13.75 -8.29 25.61
C TYR A 29 -12.88 -7.25 26.30
N SER A 30 -12.84 -6.04 25.75
CA SER A 30 -12.13 -4.92 26.36
C SER A 30 -13.10 -4.08 27.19
N PHE A 31 -12.79 -3.90 28.47
CA PHE A 31 -13.40 -2.84 29.27
C PHE A 31 -12.67 -1.53 28.96
N SER A 32 -13.40 -0.46 28.67
CA SER A 32 -12.79 0.83 28.32
C SER A 32 -11.91 1.32 29.47
N ALA A 33 -10.67 1.75 29.17
CA ALA A 33 -9.74 2.27 30.17
C ALA A 33 -10.23 3.58 30.82
N ASP A 34 -11.11 4.31 30.12
CA ASP A 34 -11.70 5.57 30.57
C ASP A 34 -13.02 5.37 31.33
N ALA A 35 -13.52 4.13 31.42
CA ALA A 35 -14.75 3.84 32.15
C ALA A 35 -14.50 3.75 33.65
N ASP A 36 -15.46 4.26 34.44
CA ASP A 36 -15.44 4.13 35.90
C ASP A 36 -15.47 2.64 36.30
N LEU A 37 -14.40 2.17 36.94
CA LEU A 37 -14.17 0.79 37.38
C LEU A 37 -14.95 0.43 38.67
N SER A 38 -16.05 1.13 38.95
CA SER A 38 -16.94 0.78 40.05
C SER A 38 -17.54 -0.61 39.87
N SER A 39 -17.82 -1.28 41.00
CA SER A 39 -18.34 -2.65 41.03
C SER A 39 -19.65 -2.81 40.23
N GLU A 40 -20.48 -1.77 40.22
CA GLU A 40 -21.76 -1.74 39.51
C GLU A 40 -21.55 -1.72 37.98
N ASN A 41 -20.62 -0.91 37.49
CA ASN A 41 -20.30 -0.82 36.07
C ASN A 41 -19.65 -2.11 35.55
N LEU A 42 -18.75 -2.72 36.34
CA LEU A 42 -18.15 -4.01 36.02
C LEU A 42 -19.21 -5.12 35.97
N TYR A 43 -20.15 -5.13 36.90
CA TYR A 43 -21.26 -6.09 36.92
C TYR A 43 -22.16 -5.95 35.69
N HIS A 44 -22.55 -4.72 35.35
CA HIS A 44 -23.35 -4.45 34.16
C HIS A 44 -22.64 -4.83 32.87
N TRP A 45 -21.35 -4.53 32.75
CA TRP A 45 -20.54 -4.93 31.61
C TRP A 45 -20.44 -6.46 31.48
N PHE A 46 -20.17 -7.17 32.58
CA PHE A 46 -20.10 -8.63 32.58
C PHE A 46 -21.43 -9.26 32.18
N LYS A 47 -22.55 -8.69 32.66
CA LYS A 47 -23.90 -9.11 32.28
C LYS A 47 -24.13 -8.97 30.78
N LYS A 48 -23.77 -7.83 30.18
CA LYS A 48 -23.86 -7.59 28.73
C LYS A 48 -23.03 -8.59 27.92
N VAL A 49 -21.79 -8.83 28.33
CA VAL A 49 -20.92 -9.83 27.70
C VAL A 49 -21.55 -11.22 27.73
N ARG A 50 -22.07 -11.64 28.89
CA ARG A 50 -22.74 -12.94 29.06
C ARG A 50 -24.02 -13.07 28.23
N GLU A 51 -24.75 -11.96 28.04
CA GLU A 51 -25.99 -11.91 27.25
C GLU A 51 -25.72 -11.83 25.74
N GLY A 52 -24.45 -11.77 25.32
CA GLY A 52 -24.06 -11.68 23.91
C GLY A 52 -24.18 -10.27 23.32
N GLU A 53 -24.42 -9.28 24.18
CA GLU A 53 -24.53 -7.85 23.82
C GLU A 53 -23.22 -7.09 24.04
N GLY A 54 -22.16 -7.79 24.48
CA GLY A 54 -20.83 -7.22 24.66
C GLY A 54 -20.09 -7.06 23.32
N GLU A 55 -19.53 -5.88 23.09
CA GLU A 55 -18.68 -5.65 21.91
C GLU A 55 -17.38 -6.46 22.04
N GLU A 56 -17.19 -7.41 21.12
CA GLU A 56 -15.97 -8.20 21.01
C GLU A 56 -14.79 -7.30 20.59
N TYR A 57 -13.68 -7.41 21.31
CA TYR A 57 -12.43 -6.75 20.93
C TYR A 57 -11.73 -7.56 19.83
N PHE A 58 -11.67 -6.98 18.64
CA PHE A 58 -10.86 -7.51 17.55
C PHE A 58 -9.56 -6.71 17.41
N LYS A 59 -8.41 -7.39 17.31
CA LYS A 59 -7.18 -6.77 16.80
C LYS A 59 -7.35 -6.47 15.31
N SER A 60 -7.96 -5.34 14.99
CA SER A 60 -8.14 -4.86 13.61
C SER A 60 -7.03 -3.89 13.23
N GLN A 61 -6.65 -3.86 11.96
CA GLN A 61 -5.81 -2.79 11.44
C GLN A 61 -6.59 -1.48 11.48
N GLU A 62 -6.00 -0.41 12.01
CA GLU A 62 -6.60 0.92 11.89
C GLU A 62 -6.84 1.24 10.41
N ALA A 63 -8.03 1.75 10.11
CA ALA A 63 -8.28 2.34 8.81
C ALA A 63 -7.18 3.37 8.53
N PRO A 64 -6.65 3.43 7.29
CA PRO A 64 -5.59 4.39 6.98
C PRO A 64 -6.06 5.79 7.37
N PHE A 65 -5.21 6.52 8.11
CA PHE A 65 -5.49 7.85 8.62
C PHE A 65 -5.85 8.88 7.52
N TYR A 66 -5.55 8.55 6.26
CA TYR A 66 -5.78 9.40 5.10
C TYR A 66 -6.60 8.67 4.01
N ARG A 67 -7.42 9.44 3.27
CA ARG A 67 -8.06 8.97 2.04
C ARG A 67 -6.99 8.71 0.99
N LYS A 68 -7.11 7.60 0.26
CA LYS A 68 -6.16 7.23 -0.80
C LYS A 68 -6.63 7.82 -2.13
N TYR A 69 -5.84 8.72 -2.68
CA TYR A 69 -6.01 9.35 -3.99
C TYR A 69 -5.22 8.62 -5.07
N SER A 70 -4.24 7.79 -4.67
CA SER A 70 -3.47 6.95 -5.55
C SER A 70 -4.17 5.62 -5.85
N LYS A 71 -4.18 5.27 -7.14
CA LYS A 71 -4.72 4.00 -7.62
C LYS A 71 -3.77 2.85 -7.25
N LYS A 72 -4.32 1.76 -6.71
CA LYS A 72 -3.53 0.56 -6.40
C LYS A 72 -3.27 -0.24 -7.67
N LEU A 73 -2.00 -0.44 -7.98
CA LEU A 73 -1.53 -1.29 -9.07
C LEU A 73 -1.14 -2.69 -8.56
N THR A 74 -1.14 -3.61 -9.52
CA THR A 74 -0.55 -4.95 -9.43
C THR A 74 0.40 -5.13 -10.62
N GLY A 75 1.25 -6.15 -10.59
CA GLY A 75 2.14 -6.45 -11.72
C GLY A 75 1.37 -6.66 -13.04
N LYS A 76 0.18 -7.26 -12.98
CA LYS A 76 -0.68 -7.50 -14.15
C LYS A 76 -1.29 -6.23 -14.74
N THR A 77 -1.58 -5.23 -13.91
CA THR A 77 -2.22 -3.99 -14.36
C THR A 77 -1.21 -2.93 -14.75
N PHE A 78 0.04 -3.05 -14.32
CA PHE A 78 1.06 -2.01 -14.47
C PHE A 78 1.23 -1.54 -15.93
N GLN A 79 1.40 -2.48 -16.86
CA GLN A 79 1.61 -2.14 -18.27
C GLN A 79 0.46 -1.30 -18.85
N ARG A 80 -0.79 -1.73 -18.63
CA ARG A 80 -1.97 -1.03 -19.13
C ARG A 80 -2.16 0.33 -18.47
N GLU A 81 -2.04 0.38 -17.15
CA GLU A 81 -2.39 1.57 -16.36
C GLU A 81 -1.29 2.64 -16.38
N VAL A 82 -0.02 2.24 -16.56
CA VAL A 82 1.13 3.15 -16.48
C VAL A 82 1.79 3.38 -17.84
N LEU A 83 2.16 2.30 -18.55
CA LEU A 83 2.96 2.40 -19.78
C LEU A 83 2.12 2.73 -21.01
N MET A 84 0.91 2.15 -21.12
CA MET A 84 -0.01 2.40 -22.23
C MET A 84 -0.93 3.59 -22.01
N ASN A 85 -0.86 4.23 -20.84
CA ASN A 85 -1.70 5.36 -20.47
C ASN A 85 -1.14 6.68 -21.02
N ASP A 86 -2.03 7.50 -21.58
CA ASP A 86 -1.70 8.76 -22.25
C ASP A 86 -1.55 9.99 -21.32
N LYS A 87 -1.56 9.75 -20.00
CA LYS A 87 -1.28 10.76 -18.97
C LYS A 87 0.08 10.55 -18.34
N ASP A 88 0.61 11.58 -17.69
CA ASP A 88 1.78 11.41 -16.82
C ASP A 88 1.41 10.51 -15.63
N GLN A 89 2.34 9.70 -15.14
CA GLN A 89 2.05 8.75 -14.06
C GLN A 89 3.11 8.88 -12.97
N ALA A 90 2.70 9.33 -11.79
CA ALA A 90 3.50 9.22 -10.58
C ALA A 90 3.23 7.85 -9.96
N VAL A 91 4.29 7.09 -9.66
CA VAL A 91 4.17 5.74 -9.10
C VAL A 91 5.00 5.62 -7.84
N PHE A 92 4.32 5.22 -6.76
CA PHE A 92 4.93 4.92 -5.47
C PHE A 92 5.02 3.39 -5.24
N PHE A 93 6.24 2.87 -5.22
CA PHE A 93 6.54 1.49 -4.87
C PHE A 93 6.82 1.37 -3.38
N TYR A 94 6.01 0.57 -2.69
CA TYR A 94 6.04 0.45 -1.23
C TYR A 94 6.05 -1.00 -0.76
N SER A 95 6.45 -1.21 0.49
CA SER A 95 6.33 -2.49 1.21
C SER A 95 5.43 -2.32 2.42
N LYS A 96 4.76 -3.40 2.85
CA LYS A 96 3.93 -3.40 4.07
C LYS A 96 4.76 -3.25 5.35
N ASN A 97 5.98 -3.77 5.35
CA ASN A 97 6.85 -3.80 6.54
C ASN A 97 7.90 -2.68 6.54
N CYS A 98 7.68 -1.65 5.73
CA CYS A 98 8.59 -0.53 5.57
C CYS A 98 8.07 0.68 6.37
N PHE A 99 8.74 1.01 7.48
CA PHE A 99 8.37 2.14 8.34
C PHE A 99 8.36 3.47 7.56
N ALA A 100 9.40 3.74 6.77
CA ALA A 100 9.47 4.94 5.92
C ALA A 100 8.31 5.03 4.93
N CYS A 101 7.87 3.90 4.38
CA CYS A 101 6.76 3.84 3.43
C CYS A 101 5.42 4.24 4.06
N ARG A 102 5.24 3.98 5.37
CA ARG A 102 4.04 4.44 6.10
C ARG A 102 4.03 5.97 6.22
N GLN A 103 5.16 6.57 6.56
CA GLN A 103 5.29 8.02 6.68
C GLN A 103 5.12 8.70 5.32
N TYR A 104 5.83 8.23 4.31
CA TYR A 104 5.84 8.87 2.99
C TYR A 104 4.54 8.60 2.22
N GLY A 105 3.85 7.51 2.54
CA GLY A 105 2.54 7.20 1.97
C GLY A 105 1.51 8.29 2.25
N GLY A 106 1.49 8.88 3.46
CA GLY A 106 0.58 9.99 3.78
C GLY A 106 0.86 11.22 2.92
N VAL A 107 2.12 11.65 2.89
CA VAL A 107 2.59 12.78 2.06
C VAL A 107 2.25 12.56 0.57
N TYR A 108 2.48 11.36 0.06
CA TYR A 108 2.19 11.02 -1.34
C TYR A 108 0.70 11.14 -1.68
N GLU A 109 -0.19 10.74 -0.77
CA GLU A 109 -1.63 10.91 -0.98
C GLU A 109 -2.08 12.37 -0.87
N GLU A 110 -1.49 13.17 0.03
CA GLU A 110 -1.75 14.61 0.12
C GLU A 110 -1.39 15.32 -1.20
N LEU A 111 -0.24 14.97 -1.79
CA LEU A 111 0.15 15.44 -3.12
C LEU A 111 -0.83 14.94 -4.19
N GLY A 112 -1.24 13.67 -4.14
CA GLY A 112 -2.24 13.14 -5.07
C GLY A 112 -3.56 13.93 -5.04
N LEU A 113 -4.02 14.33 -3.85
CA LEU A 113 -5.17 15.22 -3.70
C LEU A 113 -4.92 16.62 -4.26
N GLU A 114 -3.76 17.20 -3.96
CA GLU A 114 -3.40 18.53 -4.43
C GLU A 114 -3.40 18.60 -5.97
N PHE A 115 -2.72 17.66 -6.62
CA PHE A 115 -2.63 17.60 -8.08
C PHE A 115 -3.96 17.29 -8.74
N LEU A 116 -4.80 16.45 -8.11
CA LEU A 116 -6.16 16.20 -8.57
C LEU A 116 -7.01 17.47 -8.55
N LYS A 117 -6.90 18.29 -7.50
CA LYS A 117 -7.63 19.57 -7.39
C LYS A 117 -7.16 20.62 -8.39
N GLN A 118 -5.89 20.56 -8.80
CA GLN A 118 -5.31 21.45 -9.81
C GLN A 118 -5.61 21.01 -11.25
N ASP A 119 -6.35 19.91 -11.45
CA ASP A 119 -6.66 19.32 -12.76
C ASP A 119 -5.40 19.08 -13.63
N ARG A 120 -4.31 18.66 -12.99
CA ARG A 120 -3.07 18.33 -13.68
C ARG A 120 -3.24 17.00 -14.41
N ASN A 121 -2.66 16.87 -15.60
CA ASN A 121 -2.69 15.64 -16.39
C ASN A 121 -1.72 14.55 -15.86
N ILE A 122 -1.73 14.32 -14.54
CA ILE A 122 -0.86 13.39 -13.81
C ILE A 122 -1.74 12.46 -12.96
N GLU A 123 -1.57 11.15 -13.10
CA GLU A 123 -2.24 10.16 -12.27
C GLU A 123 -1.29 9.59 -11.22
N PHE A 124 -1.75 9.57 -9.98
CA PHE A 124 -1.01 9.01 -8.85
C PHE A 124 -1.37 7.53 -8.69
N ASN A 125 -0.35 6.70 -8.61
CA ASN A 125 -0.46 5.27 -8.47
C ASN A 125 0.45 4.75 -7.36
N ARG A 126 0.12 3.57 -6.83
CA ARG A 126 0.98 2.87 -5.87
C ARG A 126 0.98 1.36 -6.10
N MET A 127 2.12 0.72 -5.89
CA MET A 127 2.26 -0.72 -6.03
C MET A 127 3.01 -1.30 -4.83
N ASN A 128 2.51 -2.42 -4.30
CA ASN A 128 3.23 -3.12 -3.24
C ASN A 128 4.27 -4.06 -3.87
N SER A 129 5.56 -3.84 -3.58
CA SER A 129 6.67 -4.60 -4.14
C SER A 129 6.91 -5.95 -3.46
N ASP A 130 6.33 -6.22 -2.29
CA ASP A 130 6.46 -7.53 -1.61
C ASP A 130 5.75 -8.64 -2.40
N PHE A 131 4.68 -8.29 -3.11
CA PHE A 131 3.79 -9.23 -3.80
C PHE A 131 3.73 -9.02 -5.32
N ASN A 132 4.48 -8.06 -5.87
CA ASN A 132 4.43 -7.74 -7.29
C ASN A 132 5.82 -7.52 -7.85
N THR A 133 6.09 -8.17 -8.98
CA THR A 133 7.28 -7.98 -9.81
C THR A 133 6.84 -7.52 -11.19
N LEU A 134 7.60 -6.63 -11.80
CA LEU A 134 7.36 -6.12 -13.14
C LEU A 134 8.28 -6.81 -14.15
N SER A 135 7.72 -7.30 -15.25
CA SER A 135 8.50 -7.76 -16.41
C SER A 135 8.83 -6.63 -17.39
N CYS A 136 8.05 -5.55 -17.36
CA CYS A 136 8.12 -4.43 -18.29
C CYS A 136 8.76 -3.16 -17.70
N ALA A 137 9.34 -3.24 -16.50
CA ALA A 137 10.00 -2.12 -15.84
C ALA A 137 11.02 -2.62 -14.81
N THR A 138 11.89 -1.70 -14.36
CA THR A 138 12.89 -1.98 -13.34
C THR A 138 12.23 -2.31 -12.00
N ASN A 139 12.66 -3.42 -11.40
CA ASN A 139 12.34 -3.75 -10.01
C ASN A 139 13.48 -3.27 -9.11
N PHE A 140 13.14 -2.65 -7.99
CA PHE A 140 14.12 -2.19 -7.01
C PHE A 140 14.16 -3.14 -5.82
N PRO A 141 15.35 -3.48 -5.30
CA PRO A 141 15.48 -4.36 -4.13
C PRO A 141 15.17 -3.63 -2.81
N TYR A 142 14.79 -2.35 -2.86
CA TYR A 142 14.48 -1.52 -1.72
C TYR A 142 13.17 -0.74 -1.95
N THR A 143 12.56 -0.34 -0.84
CA THR A 143 11.41 0.57 -0.80
C THR A 143 11.63 1.57 0.34
N PRO A 144 11.12 2.80 0.25
CA PRO A 144 10.23 3.35 -0.79
C PRO A 144 10.98 3.74 -2.07
N VAL A 145 10.30 3.64 -3.22
CA VAL A 145 10.78 4.18 -4.50
C VAL A 145 9.66 4.98 -5.16
N PHE A 146 10.00 6.18 -5.62
CA PHE A 146 9.10 7.04 -6.39
C PHE A 146 9.63 7.15 -7.82
N GLN A 147 8.77 6.86 -8.79
CA GLN A 147 9.07 7.02 -10.20
C GLN A 147 8.04 7.92 -10.86
N PHE A 148 8.49 8.72 -11.82
CA PHE A 148 7.63 9.53 -12.66
C PHE A 148 7.78 9.10 -14.11
N TYR A 149 6.68 8.62 -14.67
CA TYR A 149 6.59 8.16 -16.04
C TYR A 149 5.98 9.28 -16.89
N LYS A 150 6.80 9.95 -17.70
CA LYS A 150 6.35 11.03 -18.58
C LYS A 150 5.57 10.47 -19.78
N LYS A 151 4.44 11.09 -20.11
CA LYS A 151 3.72 10.86 -21.37
C LYS A 151 4.70 11.01 -22.54
N GLY A 152 4.75 10.01 -23.42
CA GLY A 152 5.66 9.98 -24.57
C GLY A 152 7.09 9.50 -24.27
N ALA A 153 7.46 9.26 -23.00
CA ALA A 153 8.78 8.71 -22.62
C ALA A 153 8.66 7.72 -21.43
N LYS A 154 7.69 6.81 -21.51
CA LYS A 154 7.38 5.85 -20.44
C LYS A 154 8.47 4.79 -20.20
N GLU A 155 9.29 4.53 -21.23
CA GLU A 155 10.39 3.56 -21.17
C GLU A 155 11.56 4.03 -20.30
N ALA A 156 11.68 5.34 -20.05
CA ALA A 156 12.75 5.94 -19.26
C ALA A 156 12.18 6.82 -18.14
N PRO A 157 11.58 6.21 -17.08
CA PRO A 157 10.99 6.98 -16.00
C PRO A 157 12.06 7.72 -15.17
N PHE A 158 11.72 8.92 -14.72
CA PHE A 158 12.51 9.62 -13.72
C PHE A 158 12.39 8.91 -12.37
N VAL A 159 13.48 8.84 -11.62
CA VAL A 159 13.51 8.19 -10.31
C VAL A 159 13.91 9.22 -9.26
N TYR A 160 13.15 9.30 -8.17
CA TYR A 160 13.52 10.12 -7.04
C TYR A 160 14.78 9.54 -6.37
N ARG A 161 15.89 10.29 -6.41
CA ARG A 161 17.22 9.83 -5.94
C ARG A 161 17.78 10.64 -4.78
N SER A 162 17.03 11.58 -4.22
CA SER A 162 17.48 12.33 -3.06
C SER A 162 17.60 11.41 -1.84
N ASP A 163 18.72 11.54 -1.13
CA ASP A 163 19.00 10.89 0.15
C ASP A 163 18.08 11.40 1.27
N LYS A 164 17.63 12.65 1.14
CA LYS A 164 16.64 13.29 2.01
C LYS A 164 15.24 13.12 1.45
N PHE A 165 14.29 12.94 2.35
CA PHE A 165 12.87 12.97 2.04
C PHE A 165 12.21 14.15 2.76
N THR A 166 11.59 15.04 2.01
CA THR A 166 10.65 16.05 2.53
C THR A 166 9.45 16.13 1.60
N PRO A 167 8.27 16.53 2.10
CA PRO A 167 7.11 16.77 1.25
C PRO A 167 7.40 17.70 0.07
N GLN A 168 8.19 18.75 0.32
CA GLN A 168 8.58 19.70 -0.71
C GLN A 168 9.47 19.06 -1.78
N LEU A 169 10.51 18.30 -1.40
CA LEU A 169 11.39 17.66 -2.38
C LEU A 169 10.65 16.65 -3.26
N LEU A 170 9.70 15.91 -2.68
CA LEU A 170 8.87 14.99 -3.46
C LEU A 170 7.95 15.75 -4.42
N LYS A 171 7.37 16.87 -3.99
CA LYS A 171 6.58 17.75 -4.84
C LYS A 171 7.41 18.31 -5.99
N ASP A 172 8.56 18.90 -5.68
CA ASP A 172 9.48 19.48 -6.66
C ASP A 172 9.90 18.44 -7.70
N PHE A 173 10.20 17.21 -7.26
CA PHE A 173 10.49 16.10 -8.17
C PHE A 173 9.34 15.83 -9.14
N ILE A 174 8.09 15.77 -8.66
CA ILE A 174 6.93 15.52 -9.52
C ILE A 174 6.70 16.69 -10.48
N GLU A 175 6.80 17.93 -10.01
CA GLU A 175 6.60 19.13 -10.83
C GLU A 175 7.66 19.26 -11.93
N VAL A 176 8.94 19.18 -11.56
CA VAL A 176 10.05 19.24 -12.52
C VAL A 176 9.98 18.11 -13.54
N SER A 177 9.65 16.89 -13.10
CA SER A 177 9.48 15.75 -14.01
C SER A 177 8.31 15.97 -14.97
N ALA A 178 7.22 16.58 -14.52
CA ALA A 178 6.07 16.90 -15.35
C ALA A 178 6.33 18.03 -16.36
N GLU A 179 7.21 18.98 -16.04
CA GLU A 179 7.58 20.08 -16.92
C GLU A 179 8.62 19.70 -17.98
N PHE A 180 9.31 18.56 -17.79
CA PHE A 180 10.31 18.08 -18.74
C PHE A 180 9.72 17.89 -20.14
N LYS A 181 10.29 18.59 -21.13
CA LYS A 181 9.86 18.52 -22.53
C LYS A 181 10.67 17.48 -23.28
N ILE A 182 9.97 16.57 -23.96
CA ILE A 182 10.59 15.61 -24.86
C ILE A 182 10.81 16.31 -26.19
N LEU A 183 12.06 16.40 -26.62
CA LEU A 183 12.41 16.95 -27.94
C LEU A 183 12.17 15.88 -29.01
N PRO A 184 11.48 16.21 -30.12
CA PRO A 184 11.44 15.33 -31.28
C PRO A 184 12.84 15.07 -31.81
N GLU A 185 13.09 13.85 -32.29
CA GLU A 185 14.39 13.42 -32.83
C GLU A 185 14.89 14.36 -33.93
N GLU A 186 14.00 14.81 -34.82
CA GLU A 186 14.32 15.76 -35.89
C GLU A 186 14.86 17.10 -35.38
N VAL A 187 14.35 17.57 -34.22
CA VAL A 187 14.81 18.80 -33.59
C VAL A 187 16.16 18.57 -32.93
N PHE A 188 16.33 17.43 -32.26
CA PHE A 188 17.60 17.03 -31.67
C PHE A 188 18.71 16.94 -32.73
N GLU A 189 18.47 16.24 -33.84
CA GLU A 189 19.44 16.09 -34.92
C GLU A 189 19.83 17.44 -35.53
N LYS A 190 18.87 18.35 -35.76
CA LYS A 190 19.18 19.71 -36.24
C LYS A 190 20.08 20.47 -35.27
N ILE A 191 19.82 20.39 -33.97
CA ILE A 191 20.63 21.05 -32.94
C ILE A 191 22.04 20.44 -32.91
N TYR A 192 22.14 19.11 -32.94
CA TYR A 192 23.40 18.39 -32.89
C TYR A 192 24.28 18.67 -34.11
N GLN A 193 23.71 18.63 -35.31
CA GLN A 193 24.41 18.96 -36.55
C GLN A 193 24.89 20.42 -36.59
N ASN A 194 24.13 21.34 -36.00
CA ASN A 194 24.57 22.74 -35.86
C ASN A 194 25.71 22.88 -34.86
N TYR A 195 25.67 22.15 -33.75
CA TYR A 195 26.75 22.14 -32.75
C TYR A 195 28.08 21.63 -33.34
N GLN A 196 28.04 20.49 -34.05
CA GLN A 196 29.24 19.94 -34.71
C GLN A 196 29.85 20.91 -35.74
N LYS A 197 29.03 21.70 -36.43
CA LYS A 197 29.52 22.73 -37.35
C LYS A 197 30.20 23.90 -36.65
N ILE A 198 29.79 24.26 -35.43
CA ILE A 198 30.42 25.33 -34.65
C ILE A 198 31.80 24.88 -34.17
N ASP A 199 31.91 23.67 -33.62
CA ASP A 199 33.20 23.11 -33.14
C ASP A 199 34.23 22.94 -34.27
N LEU A 200 33.80 22.75 -35.52
CA LEU A 200 34.67 22.67 -36.70
C LEU A 200 35.10 24.04 -37.26
N VAL A 201 34.45 25.13 -36.84
CA VAL A 201 34.78 26.50 -37.27
C VAL A 201 35.69 27.19 -36.23
N GLU A 202 35.69 26.72 -34.99
CA GLU A 202 36.55 27.21 -33.91
C GLU A 202 37.87 26.41 -33.74
N ALA A 203 38.11 25.39 -34.57
CA ALA A 203 39.34 24.58 -34.63
C ALA A 203 40.20 24.91 -35.86
#